data_AF-A0A2L2Z9U6-F1
#
_entry.id   AF-A0A2L2Z9U6-F1
#
_cell.length_a   1.000
_cell.length_b   1.000
_cell.length_c   1.000
_cell.angle_alpha   90.00
_cell.angle_beta   90.00
_cell.angle_gamma   90.00
#
_symmetry.space_group_name_H-M   'P 1'
#
loop_
_entity.id
_entity.type
_entity.pdbx_description
1 polymer ?
#
loop_
_entity_poly.entity_id
_entity_poly.type
_entity_poly.pdbx_seq_one_letter_code
_entity_poly.pdbx_strand_id
1 'polypeptide(L)' 'LFGVFDGIIFLVLALGALFYFCRMKKEEPVRSFSIEPNTLATDDSSFITNLKSTGRRIIVINDSQTGTAVEF' A
#
# COMPACT_ATOMS: atom_id res chain seq x y z
N LEU A 1 -32.35 -10.47 -39.54
CA LEU A 1 -33.36 -10.87 -38.54
C LEU A 1 -32.59 -11.55 -37.42
N PHE A 2 -32.56 -10.99 -36.21
CA PHE A 2 -31.88 -11.62 -35.08
C PHE A 2 -32.51 -12.99 -34.81
N GLY A 3 -31.67 -14.03 -34.77
CA GLY A 3 -32.13 -15.41 -34.59
C GLY A 3 -32.34 -15.75 -33.11
N VAL A 4 -33.06 -16.84 -32.85
CA VAL A 4 -33.24 -17.35 -31.48
C VAL A 4 -31.89 -17.64 -30.81
N PHE A 5 -30.91 -18.14 -31.57
CA PHE A 5 -29.54 -18.35 -31.09
C PHE A 5 -28.84 -17.06 -30.67
N ASP A 6 -29.01 -15.97 -31.42
CA ASP A 6 -28.45 -14.67 -31.02
C ASP A 6 -29.03 -14.22 -29.68
N GLY A 7 -30.34 -14.40 -29.49
CA GLY A 7 -31.01 -14.08 -28.23
C GLY A 7 -30.46 -14.87 -27.03
N ILE A 8 -30.18 -16.17 -27.23
CA ILE A 8 -29.57 -17.02 -26.19
C ILE A 8 -28.16 -16.54 -25.85
N ILE A 9 -27.36 -16.19 -26.87
CA ILE A 9 -25.99 -15.69 -26.67
C ILE A 9 -26.00 -14.38 -25.89
N PHE A 10 -26.88 -13.44 -26.24
CA PHE A 10 -27.00 -12.17 -25.51
C PHE A 10 -27.48 -12.36 -24.07
N LEU A 11 -28.40 -13.28 -23.82
CA LEU A 11 -28.89 -13.58 -22.48
C LEU A 11 -27.76 -14.12 -21.58
N VAL A 12 -26.98 -15.07 -22.09
CA VAL A 12 -25.84 -15.65 -21.36
C VAL A 12 -24.77 -14.59 -21.09
N LEU A 13 -24.47 -13.75 -22.08
CA LEU A 13 -23.49 -12.68 -21.95
C LEU A 13 -23.92 -11.64 -20.91
N ALA A 14 -25.18 -11.23 -20.92
CA ALA A 14 -25.73 -10.27 -19.97
C ALA A 14 -25.71 -10.80 -18.53
N LEU A 15 -26.13 -12.05 -18.32
CA LEU A 15 -26.10 -12.69 -17.00
C LEU A 15 -24.66 -12.88 -16.49
N GLY A 16 -23.74 -13.29 -17.36
CA GLY A 16 -22.32 -13.43 -17.02
C GLY A 16 -21.69 -12.09 -16.63
N ALA A 17 -21.96 -11.02 -17.39
CA ALA A 17 -21.46 -9.68 -17.07
C ALA A 17 -22.02 -9.16 -15.74
N LEU A 18 -23.33 -9.31 -15.51
CA LEU A 18 -23.96 -8.91 -14.25
C LEU A 18 -23.39 -9.68 -13.05
N PHE A 19 -23.19 -10.99 -13.18
CA PHE A 19 -22.59 -11.81 -12.13
C PHE A 19 -21.15 -11.39 -11.83
N TYR A 20 -20.34 -11.15 -12.86
CA TYR A 20 -18.96 -10.70 -12.71
C TYR A 20 -18.85 -9.34 -12.00
N PHE A 21 -19.62 -8.34 -12.46
CA PHE A 21 -19.62 -7.01 -11.84
C PHE A 21 -20.14 -7.03 -10.39
N CYS A 22 -21.15 -7.83 -10.08
CA CYS A 22 -21.65 -7.99 -8.71
C CYS A 22 -20.63 -8.66 -7.78
N ARG A 23 -19.75 -9.52 -8.30
CA ARG A 23 -18.63 -10.08 -7.51
C ARG A 23 -17.51 -9.07 -7.32
N MET A 24 -17.21 -8.25 -8.32
CA MET A 24 -16.14 -7.24 -8.25
C MET A 24 -16.45 -6.14 -7.22
N LYS A 25 -17.72 -5.81 -7.00
CA LYS A 25 -18.15 -4.88 -5.94
C LYS A 25 -18.00 -5.40 -4.50
N LYS A 26 -17.53 -6.65 -4.32
CA LYS A 26 -17.22 -7.22 -3.00
C LYS A 26 -15.73 -7.12 -2.64
N GLU A 27 -14.98 -6.23 -3.29
CA GLU A 27 -13.67 -5.83 -2.78
C GLU A 27 -13.85 -5.21 -1.39
N GLU A 28 -13.06 -5.72 -0.45
CA GLU A 28 -13.18 -5.43 0.97
C GLU A 28 -13.24 -3.92 1.26
N PRO A 29 -14.03 -3.47 2.26
CA PRO A 29 -14.01 -2.08 2.65
C PRO A 29 -12.56 -1.71 2.97
N VAL A 30 -12.02 -0.73 2.23
CA VAL A 30 -10.68 -0.19 2.46
C VAL A 30 -10.62 0.16 3.94
N ARG A 31 -9.93 -0.68 4.73
CA ARG A 31 -9.75 -0.44 6.15
C ARG A 31 -8.94 0.83 6.22
N SER A 32 -9.57 1.92 6.64
CA SER A 32 -8.85 3.14 7.00
C SER A 32 -8.00 2.76 8.21
N PHE A 33 -6.75 2.39 7.97
CA PHE A 33 -5.79 2.26 9.04
C PHE A 33 -5.62 3.67 9.61
N SER A 34 -6.30 3.92 10.72
CA SER A 34 -5.98 5.06 11.56
C SER A 34 -4.58 4.77 12.09
N ILE A 35 -3.58 5.48 11.55
CA ILE A 35 -2.25 5.52 12.15
C ILE A 35 -2.44 6.33 13.42
N GLU A 36 -2.83 5.67 14.51
CA GLU A 36 -2.72 6.29 15.82
C GLU A 36 -1.23 6.60 16.02
N PRO A 37 -0.84 7.88 16.18
CA PRO A 37 0.52 8.20 16.52
C PRO A 37 0.81 7.54 17.86
N ASN A 38 1.62 6.49 17.84
CA ASN A 38 2.03 5.80 19.04
C ASN A 38 3.03 6.70 19.78
N THR A 39 2.52 7.69 20.52
CA THR A 39 3.32 8.67 21.26
C THR A 39 4.13 8.02 22.39
N LEU A 40 3.83 6.77 22.74
CA LEU A 40 4.54 5.99 23.75
C LEU A 40 5.79 5.28 23.20
N ALA A 41 5.96 5.21 21.88
CA ALA A 41 7.17 4.68 21.24
C ALA A 41 8.08 5.82 20.73
N THR A 42 8.05 6.97 21.41
CA THR A 42 9.13 7.95 21.28
C THR A 42 10.33 7.35 22.02
N ASP A 43 11.00 6.41 21.38
CA ASP A 43 12.27 5.91 21.87
C ASP A 43 13.22 7.13 21.90
N ASP A 44 13.56 7.59 23.11
CA ASP A 44 14.46 8.75 23.30
C ASP A 44 15.83 8.51 22.63
N SER A 45 16.15 7.26 22.27
CA SER A 45 17.31 6.88 21.47
C SER A 45 17.18 7.14 19.96
N SER A 46 16.05 7.67 19.47
CA SER A 46 15.84 7.91 18.04
C SER A 46 16.92 8.82 17.45
N PHE A 47 17.36 8.51 16.23
CA PHE A 47 18.33 9.33 15.48
C PHE A 47 17.82 10.78 15.29
N ILE A 48 16.51 10.98 15.27
CA ILE A 48 15.87 12.29 15.18
C ILE A 48 16.13 13.12 16.45
N THR A 49 15.98 12.52 17.63
CA THR A 49 16.29 13.18 18.91
C THR A 49 17.77 13.55 18.97
N ASN A 50 18.66 12.65 18.56
CA ASN A 50 20.11 12.89 18.51
C ASN A 50 20.48 14.01 17.51
N LEU A 51 19.81 14.09 16.36
CA LEU A 51 20.03 15.16 15.40
C LEU A 51 19.65 16.52 15.97
N LYS A 52 18.47 16.60 16.61
CA LYS A 52 17.96 17.82 17.22
C LYS A 52 18.85 18.29 18.38
N SER A 53 19.27 17.37 19.27
CA SER A 53 20.10 17.71 20.44
C SER A 53 21.50 18.19 20.05
N THR A 54 22.06 17.64 18.97
CA THR A 54 23.41 18.00 18.50
C THR A 54 23.44 19.12 17.46
N GLY A 55 22.28 19.68 17.11
CA GLY A 55 22.16 20.74 16.10
C GLY A 55 22.53 20.30 14.67
N ARG A 56 22.61 18.99 14.43
CA ARG A 56 22.96 18.42 13.13
C ARG A 56 21.73 18.35 12.23
N ARG A 57 21.87 18.79 10.99
CA ARG A 57 20.76 18.85 10.01
C ARG A 57 20.79 17.74 8.96
N ILE A 58 21.86 16.96 8.91
CA ILE A 58 22.09 15.94 7.89
C ILE A 58 22.61 14.69 8.60
N ILE A 59 22.08 13.54 8.21
CA ILE A 59 22.65 12.22 8.49
C ILE A 59 22.91 11.52 7.17
N VAL A 60 24.03 10.82 7.11
CA VAL A 60 24.35 9.90 6.01
C VAL A 60 24.35 8.51 6.64
N ILE A 61 23.46 7.65 6.16
CA ILE A 61 23.39 6.26 6.60
C ILE A 61 24.03 5.43 5.50
N ASN A 62 25.21 4.90 5.79
CA ASN A 62 25.95 4.03 4.88
C ASN A 62 25.79 2.58 5.34
N ASP A 63 25.35 1.71 4.43
CA ASP A 63 25.31 0.26 4.66
C ASP A 63 26.54 -0.37 4.01
N SER A 64 27.39 -1.03 4.80
CA SER A 64 28.68 -1.55 4.34
C SER A 64 29.08 -2.82 5.08
N GLN A 65 29.31 -3.90 4.33
CA GLN A 65 29.71 -5.18 4.92
C GLN A 65 31.19 -5.23 5.34
N THR A 66 32.09 -4.58 4.59
CA THR A 66 33.55 -4.58 4.84
C THR A 66 34.09 -3.19 5.17
N GLY A 67 33.24 -2.28 5.66
CA GLY A 67 33.64 -0.94 6.09
C GLY A 67 33.95 0.09 4.99
N THR A 68 33.99 -0.30 3.70
CA THR A 68 34.31 0.63 2.60
C THR A 68 33.36 1.84 2.53
N ALA A 69 32.05 1.67 2.73
CA ALA A 69 31.14 2.83 2.72
C ALA A 69 31.13 3.62 4.04
N VAL A 70 31.86 3.20 5.08
CA VAL A 70 32.00 3.98 6.33
C VAL A 70 33.07 5.07 6.19
N GLU A 71 34.03 4.89 5.29
CA GLU A 71 35.16 5.81 5.09
C GLU A 71 34.84 7.01 4.16
N PHE A 72 33.73 6.95 3.43
CA PHE A 72 33.27 8.00 2.50
C PHE A 72 32.04 8.73 3.02
#